data_AF-A0A6J4JGW0-F1
#
_entry.id   AF-A0A6J4JGW0-F1
#
_cell.length_a   1.000
_cell.length_b   1.000
_cell.length_c   1.000
_cell.angle_alpha   90.00
_cell.angle_beta   90.00
_cell.angle_gamma   90.00
#
_symmetry.space_group_name_H-M   'P 1'
#
loop_
_entity.id
_entity.type
_entity.pdbx_description
1 polymer ?
#
loop_
_entity_poly.entity_id
_entity_poly.type
_entity_poly.pdbx_seq_one_letter_code
_entity_poly.pdbx_strand_id
1 'polypeptide(L)' 'MAFAATDRAAVRAFFDAAVAAGAPVLHEPREHPEYHPAYYGAFVRDPDGNNVEAVCHLPE' A
#
# COMPACT_ATOMS: atom_id res chain seq x y z
N MET A 1 -3.29 9.40 2.26
CA MET A 1 -3.07 9.13 3.69
C MET A 1 -2.32 7.83 3.79
N ALA A 2 -1.19 7.83 4.49
CA ALA A 2 -0.30 6.69 4.60
C ALA A 2 -0.37 6.04 5.97
N PHE A 3 -0.60 4.73 5.99
CA PHE A 3 -0.50 3.90 7.18
C PHE A 3 0.82 3.14 7.17
N ALA A 4 1.61 3.33 8.23
CA ALA A 4 2.83 2.56 8.41
C ALA A 4 2.49 1.10 8.71
N ALA A 5 3.03 0.19 7.90
CA ALA A 5 2.93 -1.25 8.04
C ALA A 5 4.19 -1.81 8.71
N THR A 6 4.02 -2.82 9.56
CA THR A 6 5.12 -3.46 10.29
C THR A 6 6.08 -4.24 9.40
N ASP A 7 5.58 -4.75 8.27
CA ASP A 7 6.33 -5.54 7.30
C ASP A 7 5.63 -5.52 5.92
N ARG A 8 6.29 -6.12 4.92
CA ARG A 8 5.75 -6.23 3.55
C ARG A 8 4.51 -7.12 3.46
N ALA A 9 4.33 -8.07 4.38
CA ALA A 9 3.16 -8.93 4.42
C ALA A 9 1.91 -8.17 4.86
N ALA A 10 2.05 -7.25 5.83
CA ALA A 10 0.98 -6.37 6.26
C ALA A 10 0.52 -5.41 5.13
N VAL A 11 1.45 -4.93 4.30
CA VAL A 11 1.10 -4.14 3.09
C VAL A 11 0.29 -4.99 2.10
N ARG A 12 0.69 -6.26 1.87
CA ARG A 12 -0.07 -7.18 1.01
C ARG A 12 -1.45 -7.49 1.59
N ALA A 13 -1.56 -7.77 2.88
CA ALA A 13 -2.82 -8.04 3.55
C ALA A 13 -3.79 -6.85 3.47
N PHE A 14 -3.29 -5.62 3.64
CA PHE A 14 -4.06 -4.40 3.40
C PHE A 14 -4.58 -4.34 1.96
N PHE A 15 -3.71 -4.57 0.98
CA PHE A 15 -4.07 -4.53 -0.43
C PHE A 15 -5.12 -5.58 -0.80
N ASP A 16 -4.93 -6.82 -0.37
CA ASP A 16 -5.86 -7.91 -0.65
C ASP A 16 -7.24 -7.64 -0.06
N ALA A 17 -7.30 -7.09 1.17
CA ALA A 17 -8.54 -6.68 1.81
C ALA A 17 -9.22 -5.53 1.05
N ALA A 18 -8.44 -4.54 0.57
CA ALA A 18 -8.97 -3.43 -0.21
C ALA A 18 -9.54 -3.90 -1.56
N VAL A 19 -8.84 -4.79 -2.27
CA VAL A 19 -9.32 -5.38 -3.53
C VAL A 19 -10.59 -6.21 -3.30
N ALA A 20 -10.62 -7.02 -2.23
CA ALA A 20 -11.81 -7.81 -1.87
C ALA A 20 -13.03 -6.91 -1.54
N ALA A 21 -12.79 -5.71 -1.02
CA ALA A 21 -13.81 -4.69 -0.79
C ALA A 21 -14.22 -3.91 -2.06
N GLY A 22 -13.59 -4.18 -3.21
CA GLY A 22 -13.87 -3.49 -4.47
C GLY A 22 -13.22 -2.11 -4.58
N ALA A 23 -12.21 -1.81 -3.75
CA ALA A 23 -11.49 -0.54 -3.82
C ALA A 23 -10.75 -0.43 -5.16
N PRO A 24 -10.86 0.70 -5.88
CA PRO A 24 -10.08 0.93 -7.09
C PRO A 24 -8.57 0.94 -6.78
N VAL A 25 -7.83 0.06 -7.45
CA VAL A 25 -6.37 -0.02 -7.33
C VAL A 25 -5.72 1.13 -8.09
N LEU A 26 -4.81 1.85 -7.41
CA LEU A 26 -3.92 2.82 -8.04
C LEU A 26 -2.55 2.20 -8.33
N HIS A 27 -1.99 1.53 -7.33
CA HIS A 27 -0.73 0.82 -7.44
C HIS A 27 -0.78 -0.46 -6.61
N GLU A 28 -0.45 -1.58 -7.24
CA GLU A 28 -0.26 -2.86 -6.57
C GLU A 28 0.93 -2.81 -5.61
N PRO A 29 1.01 -3.73 -4.62
CA PRO A 29 2.13 -3.81 -3.69
C PRO A 29 3.45 -3.99 -4.44
N ARG A 30 4.31 -2.98 -4.39
CA ARG A 30 5.63 -3.03 -4.99
C ARG A 30 6.64 -2.17 -4.23
N GLU A 31 7.91 -2.33 -4.56
CA GLU A 31 8.91 -1.34 -4.18
C GLU A 31 8.73 -0.07 -5.02
N HIS A 32 8.87 1.07 -4.36
CA HIS A 32 8.86 2.40 -4.94
C HIS A 32 10.23 3.07 -4.72
N PRO A 33 11.27 2.63 -5.45
CA PRO A 33 12.61 3.20 -5.31
C PRO A 33 12.67 4.69 -5.66
N GLU A 34 11.65 5.21 -6.36
CA GLU A 34 11.47 6.63 -6.63
C GLU A 34 11.30 7.50 -5.37
N TYR A 35 10.87 6.92 -4.25
CA TYR A 35 10.74 7.64 -2.97
C TYR A 35 12.01 7.50 -2.14
N HIS A 36 12.41 6.27 -1.82
CA HIS A 36 13.70 5.91 -1.24
C HIS A 36 13.89 4.39 -1.27
N PRO A 37 15.12 3.87 -1.08
CA PRO A 37 15.35 2.42 -0.98
C PRO A 37 14.49 1.78 0.11
N ALA A 38 13.97 0.57 -0.15
CA ALA A 38 13.09 -0.19 0.75
C ALA A 38 11.70 0.42 1.04
N TYR A 39 11.26 1.45 0.31
CA TYR A 39 9.87 1.89 0.34
C TYR A 39 9.01 0.83 -0.38
N TYR A 40 8.30 -0.01 0.37
CA TYR A 40 7.38 -0.99 -0.17
C TYR A 40 5.94 -0.58 0.15
N GLY A 41 5.12 -0.31 -0.86
CA GLY A 41 3.80 0.28 -0.65
C GLY A 41 2.74 -0.23 -1.62
N ALA A 42 1.48 -0.04 -1.24
CA ALA A 42 0.29 -0.34 -2.05
C ALA A 42 -0.74 0.78 -1.90
N PHE A 43 -1.44 1.11 -2.99
CA PHE A 43 -2.26 2.32 -3.09
C PHE A 43 -3.64 2.01 -3.69
N VAL A 44 -4.68 2.47 -3.02
CA VAL A 44 -6.09 2.31 -3.44
C VAL A 44 -6.87 3.61 -3.25
N ARG A 45 -8.05 3.68 -3.87
CA ARG A 45 -9.04 4.73 -3.60
C ARG A 45 -10.04 4.27 -2.55
N ASP A 46 -10.30 5.14 -1.57
CA ASP A 46 -11.45 4.97 -0.69
C ASP A 46 -12.76 5.39 -1.39
N PRO A 47 -13.94 5.17 -0.76
CA PRO A 47 -15.24 5.53 -1.35
C PRO A 47 -15.42 7.03 -1.63
N ASP A 48 -14.69 7.90 -0.91
CA ASP A 48 -14.71 9.34 -1.09
C ASP A 48 -13.69 9.82 -2.15
N GLY A 49 -12.93 8.88 -2.73
CA GLY A 49 -11.92 9.14 -3.75
C GLY A 49 -10.56 9.56 -3.20
N ASN A 50 -10.32 9.47 -1.89
CA ASN A 50 -9.02 9.76 -1.30
C ASN A 50 -8.00 8.69 -1.68
N ASN A 51 -6.73 9.09 -1.81
CA ASN A 51 -5.62 8.14 -1.93
C ASN A 51 -5.30 7.57 -0.54
N VAL A 52 -5.44 6.25 -0.39
CA VAL A 52 -5.10 5.53 0.83
C VAL A 52 -4.01 4.52 0.52
N GLU A 53 -2.96 4.51 1.32
CA GLU A 53 -1.82 3.64 1.14
C GLU A 53 -1.41 2.96 2.45
N ALA A 54 -0.87 1.74 2.33
CA ALA A 54 -0.08 1.11 3.37
C ALA A 54 1.36 1.02 2.88
N VAL A 55 2.31 1.35 3.76
CA VAL A 55 3.75 1.41 3.42
C VAL A 55 4.60 0.77 4.50
N CYS A 56 5.55 -0.07 4.09
CA CYS A 56 6.64 -0.56 4.91
C CYS A 56 7.95 0.08 4.42
N HIS A 57 8.74 0.62 5.36
CA HIS A 57 10.04 1.24 5.06
C HIS A 57 11.22 0.32 5.42
N LEU A 58 10.94 -0.89 5.91
CA LEU A 58 11.96 -1.85 6.29
C LEU A 58 12.46 -2.60 5.05
N PRO A 59 13.78 -2.87 4.95
CA PRO A 59 14.28 -3.83 4.00
C PRO A 59 13.75 -5.23 4.34
N GLU A 60 13.85 -6.14 3.36
CA GLU A 60 13.58 -7.57 3.59
C GLU A 60 14.66 -8.21 4.46
#